data_AF-A0A9D6LM82-F1
#
_entry.id   AF-A0A9D6LM82-F1
#
_cell.length_a   1.000
_cell.length_b   1.000
_cell.length_c   1.000
_cell.angle_alpha   90.00
_cell.angle_beta   90.00
_cell.angle_gamma   90.00
#
_symmetry.space_group_name_H-M   'P 1'
#
loop_
_entity.id
_entity.type
_entity.pdbx_description
1 polymer ?
#
loop_
_entity_poly.entity_id
_entity_poly.type
_entity_poly.pdbx_seq_one_letter_code
_entity_poly.pdbx_strand_id
1 'polypeptide(L)'
;MPDKMTQSTKSRRSLLDRYVTDISLFIKKQCPEAVIEVSLARYEGEDAHILVFPPDSLSDKAREKLADACADKSVSILLETGLLILIGVYEPAQRR
;
A
#
# COMPACT_ATOMS: atom_id res chain seq x y z
N MET A 1 -5.23 -14.27 32.17
CA MET A 1 -4.33 -13.19 31.73
C MET A 1 -4.00 -13.47 30.27
N PRO A 2 -4.50 -12.71 29.29
CA PRO A 2 -4.05 -12.91 27.91
C PRO A 2 -2.58 -12.52 27.79
N ASP A 3 -1.81 -13.37 27.10
CA ASP A 3 -0.37 -13.19 26.89
C ASP A 3 -0.06 -11.85 26.19
N LYS A 4 0.99 -11.15 26.65
CA LYS A 4 1.50 -9.91 26.00
C LYS A 4 1.72 -10.09 24.48
N MET A 5 2.05 -11.31 24.06
CA MET A 5 2.27 -11.68 22.67
C MET A 5 0.98 -11.58 21.83
N THR A 6 -0.16 -12.01 22.36
CA THR A 6 -1.46 -11.93 21.66
C THR A 6 -1.98 -10.50 21.54
N GLN A 7 -1.65 -9.64 22.51
CA GLN A 7 -2.02 -8.23 22.50
C GLN A 7 -1.17 -7.41 21.50
N SER A 8 0.12 -7.73 21.40
CA SER A 8 1.05 -7.18 20.41
C SER A 8 0.61 -7.49 18.97
N THR A 9 0.22 -8.73 18.68
CA THR A 9 -0.23 -9.13 17.34
C THR A 9 -1.53 -8.44 16.93
N LYS A 10 -2.50 -8.29 17.85
CA LYS A 10 -3.73 -7.54 17.59
C LYS A 10 -3.45 -6.06 17.32
N SER A 11 -2.57 -5.45 18.12
CA SER A 11 -2.14 -4.06 17.93
C SER A 11 -1.49 -3.84 16.56
N ARG A 12 -0.58 -4.72 16.16
CA ARG A 12 0.09 -4.64 14.85
C ARG A 12 -0.88 -4.80 13.69
N ARG A 13 -1.87 -5.70 13.80
CA ARG A 13 -2.89 -5.89 12.77
C ARG A 13 -3.79 -4.66 12.62
N SER A 14 -4.26 -4.09 13.73
CA SER A 14 -5.03 -2.83 13.70
C SER A 14 -4.23 -1.67 13.11
N LEU A 15 -2.92 -1.61 13.39
CA LEU A 15 -2.03 -0.61 12.80
C LEU A 15 -1.90 -0.80 11.29
N LEU A 16 -1.69 -2.05 10.84
CA LEU A 16 -1.64 -2.40 9.43
C LEU A 16 -2.93 -2.02 8.70
N ASP A 17 -4.09 -2.40 9.23
CA ASP A 17 -5.40 -2.11 8.63
C ASP A 17 -5.61 -0.60 8.46
N ARG A 18 -5.17 0.19 9.46
CA ARG A 18 -5.19 1.66 9.38
C ARG A 18 -4.31 2.16 8.24
N TYR A 19 -3.05 1.75 8.17
CA TYR A 19 -2.14 2.26 7.14
C TYR A 19 -2.52 1.81 5.73
N VAL A 20 -3.03 0.59 5.56
CA VAL A 20 -3.60 0.13 4.28
C VAL A 20 -4.75 1.04 3.84
N THR A 21 -5.64 1.40 4.77
CA THR A 21 -6.73 2.35 4.50
C THR A 21 -6.20 3.73 4.14
N ASP A 22 -5.26 4.26 4.92
CA ASP A 22 -4.67 5.58 4.72
C ASP A 22 -3.92 5.66 3.37
N ILE A 23 -3.19 4.62 2.99
CA ILE A 23 -2.54 4.51 1.67
C ILE A 23 -3.59 4.48 0.56
N SER A 24 -4.65 3.68 0.71
CA SER A 24 -5.71 3.59 -0.30
C SER A 24 -6.38 4.94 -0.55
N LEU A 25 -6.66 5.69 0.53
CA LEU A 25 -7.21 7.05 0.43
C LEU A 25 -6.20 8.04 -0.18
N PHE A 26 -4.92 7.93 0.18
CA PHE A 26 -3.85 8.74 -0.40
C PHE A 26 -3.72 8.53 -1.91
N ILE A 27 -3.77 7.29 -2.39
CA ILE A 27 -3.77 6.95 -3.82
C ILE A 27 -5.01 7.53 -4.49
N LYS A 28 -6.20 7.30 -3.92
CA LYS A 28 -7.46 7.83 -4.47
C LYS A 28 -7.51 9.35 -4.54
N LYS A 29 -6.85 10.06 -3.63
CA LYS A 29 -6.76 11.53 -3.70
C LYS A 29 -5.94 12.01 -4.90
N GLN A 30 -4.92 11.26 -5.30
CA GLN A 30 -4.04 11.61 -6.43
C GLN A 30 -4.56 11.08 -7.76
N CYS A 31 -5.14 9.87 -7.77
CA CYS A 31 -5.73 9.23 -8.92
C CYS A 31 -7.07 8.59 -8.52
N PRO A 32 -8.18 9.36 -8.55
CA PRO A 32 -9.50 8.87 -8.10
C PRO A 32 -10.00 7.64 -8.85
N GLU A 33 -9.63 7.53 -10.13
CA GLU A 33 -10.04 6.45 -11.02
C GLU A 33 -9.19 5.18 -10.88
N ALA A 34 -8.06 5.22 -10.16
CA ALA A 34 -7.20 4.05 -9.99
C ALA A 34 -7.95 2.92 -9.28
N VAL A 35 -7.90 1.71 -9.81
CA VAL A 35 -8.34 0.51 -9.08
C VAL A 35 -7.24 0.11 -8.10
N ILE A 36 -7.63 -0.22 -6.88
CA ILE A 36 -6.69 -0.60 -5.81
C ILE A 36 -7.06 -2.00 -5.35
N GLU A 37 -6.10 -2.92 -5.42
CA GLU A 37 -6.22 -4.26 -4.88
C GLU A 37 -5.25 -4.40 -3.71
N VAL A 38 -5.75 -4.91 -2.58
CA VAL A 38 -4.97 -5.09 -1.37
C VAL A 38 -4.87 -6.58 -1.09
N SER A 39 -3.65 -7.03 -0.82
CA SER A 39 -3.39 -8.36 -0.28
C SER A 39 -2.67 -8.26 1.05
N LEU A 40 -3.20 -8.96 2.05
CA LEU A 40 -2.56 -9.15 3.35
C LEU A 40 -1.77 -10.47 3.39
N ALA A 41 -1.60 -11.14 2.25
CA ALA A 41 -0.75 -12.31 2.15
C ALA A 41 0.71 -11.88 2.35
N ARG A 42 1.36 -12.44 3.37
CA ARG A 42 2.74 -12.12 3.69
C ARG A 42 3.68 -12.90 2.78
N TYR A 43 4.39 -12.20 1.92
CA TYR A 43 5.46 -12.75 1.09
C TYR A 43 6.79 -12.12 1.52
N GLU A 44 7.86 -12.91 1.66
CA GLU A 44 9.23 -12.44 2.00
C GLU A 44 9.36 -11.46 3.19
N GLY A 45 8.42 -11.49 4.15
CA GLY A 45 8.44 -10.60 5.32
C GLY A 45 7.60 -9.33 5.20
N GLU A 46 6.93 -9.14 4.07
CA GLU A 46 5.94 -8.07 3.88
C GLU A 46 4.75 -8.24 4.84
N ASP A 47 4.26 -7.12 5.36
CA ASP A 47 3.03 -7.07 6.13
C ASP A 47 1.79 -6.99 5.21
N ALA A 48 1.91 -6.36 4.03
CA ALA A 48 0.89 -6.30 2.98
C ALA A 48 1.48 -5.88 1.62
N HIS A 49 0.76 -6.16 0.53
CA HIS A 49 0.97 -5.54 -0.77
C HIS A 49 -0.27 -4.81 -1.26
N ILE A 50 -0.06 -3.73 -2.00
CA ILE A 50 -1.12 -2.95 -2.65
C ILE A 50 -0.76 -2.82 -4.14
N LEU A 51 -1.67 -3.27 -5.00
CA LEU A 51 -1.56 -3.10 -6.44
C LEU A 51 -2.46 -1.94 -6.86
N VAL A 52 -1.88 -1.01 -7.60
CA VAL A 52 -2.56 0.18 -8.11
C VAL A 52 -2.61 0.06 -9.62
N PHE A 53 -3.82 0.12 -10.17
CA PHE A 53 -4.08 0.10 -11.61
C PHE A 53 -4.67 1.47 -11.99
N PRO A 54 -3.84 2.42 -12.45
CA PRO A 54 -4.32 3.71 -12.94
C PRO A 54 -5.17 3.54 -14.21
N PRO A 55 -5.99 4.54 -14.58
CA PRO A 55 -6.68 4.51 -15.86
C PRO A 55 -5.70 4.60 -17.03
N ASP A 56 -6.03 3.97 -18.15
CA ASP A 56 -5.17 3.93 -19.35
C ASP A 56 -4.92 5.33 -19.95
N SER A 57 -5.79 6.30 -19.64
CA SER A 57 -5.65 7.71 -20.01
C SER A 57 -4.57 8.45 -19.21
N LEU A 58 -4.06 7.87 -18.12
CA LEU A 58 -3.02 8.49 -17.30
C LEU A 58 -1.68 8.50 -18.04
N SER A 59 -1.17 9.69 -18.35
CA SER A 59 0.14 9.84 -19.01
C SER A 59 1.27 9.17 -18.22
N ASP A 60 2.29 8.68 -18.91
CA ASP A 60 3.46 8.03 -18.30
C ASP A 60 4.11 8.91 -17.22
N LYS A 61 4.29 10.20 -17.47
CA LYS A 61 4.84 11.16 -16.50
C LYS A 61 3.98 11.30 -15.24
N ALA A 62 2.65 11.23 -15.38
CA ALA A 62 1.76 11.29 -14.23
C ALA A 62 1.75 9.96 -13.45
N ARG A 63 1.88 8.83 -14.16
CA ARG A 63 2.03 7.50 -13.57
C ARG A 63 3.34 7.36 -12.79
N GLU A 64 4.45 7.83 -13.35
CA GLU A 64 5.75 7.87 -12.68
C GLU A 64 5.67 8.68 -11.38
N LYS A 65 5.10 9.89 -11.43
CA LYS A 65 4.87 10.70 -10.22
C LYS A 65 4.00 10.01 -9.18
N LEU A 66 2.97 9.27 -9.61
CA LEU A 66 2.14 8.49 -8.69
C LEU A 66 2.94 7.35 -8.05
N ALA A 67 3.78 6.67 -8.83
CA ALA A 67 4.66 5.60 -8.35
C ALA A 67 5.67 6.13 -7.33
N ASP A 68 6.34 7.24 -7.63
CA ASP A 68 7.28 7.91 -6.70
C ASP A 68 6.58 8.29 -5.40
N ALA A 69 5.41 8.93 -5.49
CA ALA A 69 4.63 9.32 -4.32
C ALA A 69 4.19 8.11 -3.48
N CYS A 70 3.87 6.97 -4.11
CA CYS A 70 3.57 5.73 -3.41
C CYS A 70 4.81 5.15 -2.73
N ALA A 71 5.95 5.11 -3.42
CA ALA A 71 7.22 4.63 -2.88
C ALA A 71 7.62 5.44 -1.64
N ASP A 72 7.61 6.77 -1.72
CA ASP A 72 7.92 7.66 -0.60
C ASP A 72 7.00 7.42 0.60
N LYS A 73 5.71 7.20 0.34
CA LYS A 73 4.73 6.92 1.39
C LYS A 73 5.01 5.58 2.08
N SER A 74 5.31 4.53 1.30
CA SER A 74 5.64 3.21 1.84
C SER A 74 6.92 3.24 2.70
N VAL A 75 7.95 3.95 2.24
CA VAL A 75 9.21 4.11 2.98
C VAL A 75 8.99 4.88 4.28
N SER A 76 8.21 5.96 4.24
CA SER A 76 7.88 6.73 5.45
C SER A 76 7.18 5.85 6.50
N ILE A 77 6.20 5.04 6.08
CA ILE A 77 5.49 4.13 6.99
C ILE A 77 6.42 3.07 7.57
N LEU A 78 7.31 2.49 6.74
CA LEU A 78 8.29 1.53 7.20
C LEU A 78 9.21 2.12 8.28
N LEU A 79 9.73 3.34 8.06
CA LEU A 79 10.59 4.01 9.02
C LEU A 79 9.86 4.40 10.32
N GLU A 80 8.61 4.84 10.22
CA GLU A 80 7.81 5.25 11.38
C GLU A 80 7.30 4.08 12.23
N THR A 81 6.97 2.96 11.60
CA THR A 81 6.16 1.89 12.23
C THR A 81 6.78 0.50 12.16
N GLY A 82 7.78 0.32 11.30
CA GLY A 82 8.33 -0.98 10.96
C GLY A 82 7.37 -1.88 10.17
N LEU A 83 6.29 -1.34 9.60
CA LEU A 83 5.41 -2.08 8.69
C LEU A 83 5.97 -2.06 7.27
N LEU A 84 6.22 -3.23 6.69
CA LEU A 84 6.66 -3.35 5.30
C LEU A 84 5.43 -3.53 4.41
N ILE A 85 4.95 -2.43 3.82
CA ILE A 85 3.82 -2.43 2.89
C ILE A 85 4.34 -2.08 1.49
N LEU A 86 4.33 -3.04 0.57
CA LEU A 86 4.73 -2.78 -0.80
C LEU A 86 3.58 -2.19 -1.62
N ILE A 87 3.91 -1.24 -2.49
CA ILE A 87 2.94 -0.62 -3.38
C ILE A 87 3.47 -0.71 -4.81
N GLY A 88 2.77 -1.44 -5.67
CA GLY A 88 3.08 -1.55 -7.09
C GLY A 88 2.10 -0.72 -7.92
N VAL A 89 2.61 0.20 -8.74
CA VAL A 89 1.80 0.94 -9.71
C VAL A 89 2.00 0.34 -11.10
N TYR A 90 0.92 -0.20 -11.66
CA TYR A 90 0.96 -0.95 -12.90
C TYR A 90 0.85 -0.04 -14.13
N GLU A 91 1.51 -0.48 -15.20
CA GLU A 91 1.29 0.07 -16.52
C GLU A 91 0.05 -0.56 -17.18
N PRO A 92 -0.63 0.17 -18.10
CA PRO A 92 -1.75 -0.38 -18.85
C PRO A 92 -1.44 -1.73 -19.52
N ALA A 93 -0.23 -1.88 -20.06
CA ALA A 93 0.24 -3.11 -20.72
C ALA A 93 0.43 -4.30 -19.77
N GLN A 94 0.41 -4.08 -18.45
CA GLN A 94 0.65 -5.09 -17.42
C GLN A 94 -0.67 -5.55 -16.76
N ARG A 95 -1.82 -5.03 -17.19
CA ARG A 95 -3.14 -5.43 -16.69
C ARG A 95 -3.49 -6.82 -17.25
N ARG A 96 -3.74 -7.78 -16.36
CA ARG A 96 -4.13 -9.16 -16.71
C ARG A 96 -5.55 -9.24 -17.23
#